data_AF-A0A1X6YR41-F1
#
_entry.id   AF-A0A1X6YR41-F1
#
_cell.length_a   1.000
_cell.length_b   1.000
_cell.length_c   1.000
_cell.angle_alpha   90.00
_cell.angle_beta   90.00
_cell.angle_gamma   90.00
#
_symmetry.space_group_name_H-M   'P 1'
#
loop_
_entity.id
_entity.type
_entity.pdbx_description
1 polymer ?
#
loop_
_entity_poly.entity_id
_entity_poly.type
_entity_poly.pdbx_seq_one_letter_code
_entity_poly.pdbx_strand_id
1 'polypeptide(L)'
;MEGHDFALWEKRVDALMVLCGSKGFFTVDGLRRALEDMGEDAFEKHSYYERWIAAVNQNLIEAGVYNLEELGARMEEIAARGPTYGEAQDG
;
A
#
# COMPACT_ATOMS: atom_id res chain seq x y z
N MET A 1 3.72 -17.82 21.83
CA MET A 1 3.99 -16.63 20.98
C MET A 1 2.63 -16.00 20.77
N GLU A 2 2.32 -14.92 21.48
CA GLU A 2 1.11 -14.15 21.16
C GLU A 2 1.27 -13.63 19.74
N GLY A 3 0.30 -13.94 18.88
CA GLY A 3 0.31 -13.49 17.49
C GLY A 3 0.09 -11.99 17.40
N HIS A 4 0.63 -11.36 16.35
CA HIS A 4 0.34 -9.97 16.04
C HIS A 4 -1.17 -9.80 15.79
N ASP A 5 -1.82 -8.86 16.49
CA ASP A 5 -3.22 -8.52 16.25
C ASP A 5 -3.32 -7.53 15.09
N PHE A 6 -3.54 -8.07 13.89
CA PHE A 6 -3.55 -7.27 12.66
C PHE A 6 -4.81 -6.41 12.56
N ALA A 7 -4.61 -5.12 12.33
CA ALA A 7 -5.68 -4.22 11.91
C ALA A 7 -6.25 -4.63 10.54
N LEU A 8 -7.49 -4.26 10.26
CA LEU A 8 -8.15 -4.63 9.00
C LEU A 8 -7.39 -4.11 7.77
N TRP A 9 -6.81 -2.91 7.86
CA TRP A 9 -6.05 -2.33 6.74
C TRP A 9 -4.77 -3.11 6.44
N GLU A 10 -4.09 -3.65 7.45
CA GLU A 10 -2.88 -4.48 7.28
C GLU A 10 -3.22 -5.77 6.52
N LYS A 11 -4.35 -6.40 6.87
CA LYS A 11 -4.88 -7.57 6.14
C LYS A 11 -5.20 -7.24 4.69
N ARG A 12 -5.67 -6.02 4.40
CA ARG A 12 -5.90 -5.56 3.03
C ARG A 12 -4.61 -5.32 2.26
N VAL A 13 -3.59 -4.76 2.89
CA VAL A 13 -2.27 -4.60 2.27
C VAL A 13 -1.70 -5.96 1.88
N ASP A 14 -1.80 -6.96 2.76
CA ASP A 14 -1.39 -8.34 2.44
C ASP A 14 -2.15 -8.91 1.23
N ALA A 15 -3.48 -8.75 1.22
CA ALA A 15 -4.30 -9.17 0.08
C ALA A 15 -3.93 -8.45 -1.23
N LEU A 16 -3.65 -7.14 -1.18
CA LEU A 16 -3.21 -6.37 -2.34
C LEU A 16 -1.86 -6.86 -2.86
N MET A 17 -0.90 -7.13 -1.96
CA MET A 17 0.39 -7.70 -2.34
C MET A 17 0.21 -9.00 -3.14
N VAL A 18 -0.61 -9.92 -2.63
CA VAL A 18 -0.90 -11.20 -3.28
C VAL A 18 -1.61 -11.03 -4.62
N LEU A 19 -2.66 -10.20 -4.67
CA LEU A 19 -3.46 -10.01 -5.89
C LEU A 19 -2.70 -9.28 -6.99
N CYS A 20 -1.93 -8.25 -6.65
CA CYS A 20 -1.16 -7.50 -7.65
C CYS A 20 0.03 -8.32 -8.17
N GLY A 21 0.69 -9.09 -7.29
CA GLY A 21 1.72 -10.03 -7.69
C GLY A 21 1.18 -11.15 -8.59
N SER A 22 0.03 -11.75 -8.26
CA SER A 22 -0.56 -12.82 -9.05
C SER A 22 -1.06 -12.36 -10.43
N LYS A 23 -1.45 -11.08 -10.54
CA LYS A 23 -1.80 -10.44 -11.82
C LYS A 23 -0.58 -10.01 -12.65
N GLY A 24 0.63 -10.13 -12.11
CA GLY A 24 1.86 -9.77 -12.82
C GLY A 24 2.11 -8.27 -12.91
N PHE A 25 1.50 -7.46 -12.03
CA PHE A 25 1.80 -6.02 -12.00
C PHE A 25 3.19 -5.71 -11.43
N PHE A 26 3.75 -6.63 -10.65
CA PHE A 26 5.14 -6.60 -10.21
C PHE A 26 5.65 -8.01 -9.89
N THR A 27 6.97 -8.13 -9.78
CA THR A 27 7.64 -9.33 -9.28
C THR A 27 8.04 -9.14 -7.82
N VAL A 28 8.43 -10.24 -7.16
CA VAL A 28 9.01 -10.17 -5.81
C VAL A 28 10.27 -9.29 -5.80
N ASP A 29 11.08 -9.34 -6.85
CA ASP A 29 12.29 -8.50 -6.97
C ASP A 29 11.93 -7.02 -7.18
N GLY A 30 10.87 -6.72 -7.95
CA GLY A 30 10.35 -5.35 -8.09
C GLY A 30 9.84 -4.78 -6.76
N LEU A 31 9.18 -5.62 -5.94
CA LEU A 31 8.75 -5.24 -4.60
C LEU A 31 9.96 -4.97 -3.67
N ARG A 32 10.99 -5.83 -3.70
CA ARG A 32 12.22 -5.64 -2.90
C ARG A 32 12.97 -4.39 -3.29
N ARG A 33 13.17 -4.16 -4.60
CA ARG A 33 13.79 -2.93 -5.11
C ARG A 33 13.07 -1.70 -4.55
N ALA A 34 11.74 -1.64 -4.68
CA ALA A 34 10.98 -0.51 -4.19
C ALA A 34 11.10 -0.30 -2.67
N LEU A 35 11.25 -1.37 -1.88
CA LEU A 35 11.51 -1.28 -0.43
C LEU A 35 12.92 -0.77 -0.12
N GLU A 36 13.93 -1.28 -0.83
CA GLU A 36 15.34 -0.91 -0.66
C GLU A 36 15.59 0.56 -1.07
N ASP A 37 14.89 1.03 -2.11
CA ASP A 37 14.95 2.41 -2.60
C ASP A 37 14.41 3.44 -1.57
N MET A 38 13.65 3.02 -0.55
CA MET A 38 13.13 3.93 0.48
C MET A 38 14.20 4.47 1.43
N GLY A 39 15.37 3.81 1.48
CA GLY A 39 16.44 4.15 2.40
C GLY A 39 16.15 3.81 3.86
N GLU A 40 17.16 3.99 4.71
CA GLU A 40 17.16 3.56 6.12
C GLU A 40 16.06 4.25 6.95
N ASP A 41 15.84 5.55 6.74
CA ASP A 41 14.83 6.35 7.43
C ASP A 41 13.44 5.73 7.41
N ALA A 42 13.06 5.10 6.30
CA ALA A 42 11.76 4.47 6.16
C ALA A 42 11.62 3.23 7.07
N PHE A 43 12.71 2.51 7.30
CA PHE A 43 12.71 1.32 8.17
C PHE A 43 12.61 1.68 9.64
N GLU A 44 13.04 2.88 10.02
CA GLU A 44 12.92 3.42 11.38
C GLU A 44 11.54 4.04 11.64
N LYS A 45 11.00 4.78 10.66
CA LYS A 45 9.81 5.63 10.83
C LYS A 45 8.50 4.96 10.41
N HIS A 46 8.55 3.93 9.57
CA HIS A 46 7.37 3.27 9.04
C HIS A 46 7.27 1.82 9.51
N SER A 47 6.06 1.45 9.91
CA SER A 47 5.69 0.07 10.16
C SER A 47 5.89 -0.80 8.92
N TYR A 48 5.89 -2.11 9.14
CA TYR A 48 6.06 -3.09 8.08
C TYR A 48 5.02 -2.93 6.96
N TYR A 49 3.74 -2.79 7.31
CA TYR A 49 2.66 -2.66 6.33
C TYR A 49 2.61 -1.30 5.64
N GLU A 50 3.08 -0.23 6.29
CA GLU A 50 3.25 1.09 5.64
C GLU A 50 4.32 1.03 4.53
N ARG A 51 5.45 0.39 4.79
CA ARG A 51 6.48 0.18 3.76
C ARG A 51 5.96 -0.69 2.61
N TRP A 52 5.20 -1.74 2.93
CA TRP A 52 4.63 -2.61 1.91
C TRP A 52 3.63 -1.91 1.00
N ILE A 53 2.70 -1.14 1.55
CA ILE A 53 1.73 -0.43 0.70
C ILE A 53 2.39 0.65 -0.15
N ALA A 54 3.43 1.31 0.37
CA ALA A 54 4.22 2.26 -0.41
C ALA A 54 4.96 1.57 -1.57
N ALA A 55 5.55 0.39 -1.34
CA ALA A 55 6.23 -0.38 -2.39
C ALA A 55 5.27 -0.93 -3.45
N VAL A 56 4.09 -1.42 -3.03
CA VAL A 56 3.01 -1.82 -3.94
C VAL A 56 2.58 -0.64 -4.79
N ASN A 57 2.31 0.52 -4.18
CA ASN A 57 1.90 1.72 -4.89
C ASN A 57 2.94 2.17 -5.93
N GLN A 58 4.22 2.19 -5.57
CA GLN A 58 5.31 2.54 -6.47
C GLN A 58 5.32 1.63 -7.71
N ASN A 59 5.20 0.33 -7.53
CA ASN A 59 5.17 -0.63 -8.63
C ASN A 59 3.92 -0.47 -9.52
N LEU A 60 2.74 -0.20 -8.94
CA LEU A 60 1.51 -0.02 -9.72
C LEU A 60 1.56 1.26 -10.58
N ILE A 61 2.19 2.32 -10.09
CA ILE A 61 2.44 3.55 -10.85
C ILE A 61 3.43 3.29 -11.98
N GLU A 62 4.56 2.62 -11.71
CA GLU A 62 5.56 2.28 -12.74
C GLU A 62 5.01 1.35 -13.82
N ALA A 63 4.10 0.44 -13.44
CA ALA A 63 3.39 -0.44 -14.37
C ALA A 63 2.26 0.28 -15.16
N GLY A 64 1.97 1.54 -14.84
CA GLY A 64 0.93 2.33 -15.51
C GLY A 64 -0.50 1.87 -15.20
N VAL A 65 -0.73 1.18 -14.08
CA VAL A 65 -2.07 0.75 -13.65
C VAL A 65 -2.95 1.94 -13.29
N TYR A 66 -2.33 2.95 -12.68
CA TYR A 66 -2.87 4.29 -12.47
C TYR A 66 -1.69 5.27 -12.36
N ASN A 67 -1.98 6.56 -12.46
CA ASN A 67 -0.99 7.62 -12.28
C ASN A 67 -1.18 8.39 -10.96
N LEU A 68 -0.25 9.32 -10.67
CA LEU A 68 -0.27 10.12 -9.44
C LEU A 68 -1.49 11.04 -9.31
N GLU A 69 -2.00 11.57 -10.42
CA GLU A 69 -3.19 12.43 -10.44
C GLU A 69 -4.45 11.63 -10.08
N GLU A 70 -4.61 10.45 -10.68
CA GLU A 70 -5.72 9.53 -10.37
C GLU A 70 -5.68 9.07 -8.91
N LEU A 71 -4.48 8.76 -8.40
CA LEU A 71 -4.30 8.39 -7.00
C LEU A 71 -4.68 9.55 -6.07
N GLY A 72 -4.20 10.76 -6.35
CA GLY A 72 -4.50 11.95 -5.56
C GLY A 72 -6.00 12.25 -5.52
N ALA A 73 -6.64 12.27 -6.69
CA ALA A 73 -8.09 12.49 -6.80
C ALA A 73 -8.87 11.44 -6.00
N ARG A 74 -8.47 10.16 -6.09
CA ARG A 74 -9.12 9.09 -5.34
C ARG A 74 -8.91 9.21 -3.82
N MET A 75 -7.74 9.66 -3.39
CA MET A 75 -7.47 9.92 -1.97
C MET A 75 -8.32 11.05 -1.42
N GLU A 76 -8.53 12.12 -2.20
CA GLU A 76 -9.42 13.23 -1.84
C GLU A 76 -10.89 12.76 -1.72
N GLU A 77 -11.37 11.96 -2.67
CA GLU A 77 -12.70 11.36 -2.62
C GLU A 77 -12.91 10.48 -1.38
N ILE A 78 -11.88 9.72 -0.97
CA ILE A 78 -11.94 8.85 0.21
C ILE A 78 -11.90 9.69 1.49
N ALA A 79 -11.03 10.70 1.56
CA ALA A 79 -10.92 11.59 2.71
C ALA A 79 -12.21 12.40 2.96
N ALA A 80 -12.94 12.76 1.90
CA ALA A 80 -14.22 13.47 1.99
C ALA A 80 -15.34 12.65 2.66
N ARG A 81 -15.21 11.32 2.73
CA ARG A 81 -16.21 10.43 3.35
C ARG A 81 -16.17 10.47 4.88
N GLY A 82 -15.01 10.77 5.46
CA GLY A 82 -14.87 11.00 6.90
C GLY A 82 -13.45 10.85 7.42
N PRO A 83 -13.17 11.37 8.64
CA PRO A 83 -11.83 11.39 9.22
C PRO A 83 -11.35 10.04 9.74
N THR A 84 -12.25 9.09 10.01
CA THR A 84 -11.86 7.75 10.50
C THR A 84 -11.83 6.73 9.38
N TYR A 85 -11.05 5.67 9.57
CA TYR A 85 -11.02 4.53 8.64
C TYR A 85 -12.40 3.91 8.42
N GLY A 86 -13.24 3.85 9.45
CA GLY A 86 -14.60 3.34 9.35
C GLY A 86 -15.48 4.20 8.44
N GLU A 87 -15.51 5.51 8.70
CA GLU A 87 -16.29 6.45 7.89
C GLU A 87 -15.78 6.53 6.44
N ALA A 88 -14.46 6.47 6.25
CA ALA A 88 -13.85 6.53 4.92
C ALA A 88 -14.11 5.30 4.05
N GLN A 89 -14.43 4.16 4.68
CA GLN A 89 -14.61 2.88 3.99
C GLN A 89 -16.03 2.69 3.43
N ASP A 90 -17.03 3.34 4.02
CA ASP A 90 -18.44 3.17 3.65
C ASP A 90 -18.79 4.08 2.45
N GLY A 91 -18.65 3.55 1.24
CA GLY A 91 -19.02 4.24 -0.01
C GLY A 91 -19.07 3.32 -1.21
#